data_AF-A0A5E4Y4T9-F1
#
_entry.id   AF-A0A5E4Y4T9-F1
#
_cell.length_a   1.000
_cell.length_b   1.000
_cell.length_c   1.000
_cell.angle_alpha   90.00
_cell.angle_beta   90.00
_cell.angle_gamma   90.00
#
_symmetry.space_group_name_H-M   'P 1'
#
loop_
_entity.id
_entity.type
_entity.pdbx_description
1 polymer ?
#
loop_
_entity_poly.entity_id
_entity_poly.type
_entity_poly.pdbx_seq_one_letter_code
_entity_poly.pdbx_strand_id
1 'polypeptide(L)'
;MDDGKSSVDPAGAGAGGAPLPPPMCNDAVNGTLPLGELGMRGACFSVAAYPGMREGDYVSLRFDGGASGAGAIDFDVTSNWVGKDLEMWVPWPRLKTLAARNVTVDYVLQRVGSGVGEASTAVTLNVEAFPVGGAGRRRRSADEDDEPRVRGERKDFRNRTRWQS
;
A
#
# COMPACT_ATOMS: atom_id res chain seq x y z
N MET A 1 20.26 0.67 -47.32
CA MET A 1 19.10 0.04 -46.65
C MET A 1 19.71 -0.63 -45.43
N ASP A 2 19.87 0.07 -44.30
CA ASP A 2 18.78 0.45 -43.38
C ASP A 2 17.93 -0.80 -43.08
N ASP A 3 17.88 -1.35 -41.86
CA ASP A 3 17.75 -0.67 -40.58
C ASP A 3 18.55 -1.37 -39.47
N GLY A 4 19.20 -0.56 -38.63
CA GLY A 4 19.73 -0.99 -37.35
C GLY A 4 18.62 -1.53 -36.46
N LYS A 5 18.67 -2.82 -36.16
CA LYS A 5 18.04 -3.32 -34.94
C LYS A 5 18.82 -2.75 -33.76
N SER A 6 18.38 -1.57 -33.30
CA SER A 6 18.49 -1.16 -31.89
C SER A 6 17.84 -2.26 -31.07
N SER A 7 18.63 -3.29 -30.75
CA SER A 7 18.35 -4.13 -29.60
C SER A 7 18.51 -3.18 -28.43
N VAL A 8 17.38 -2.70 -27.93
CA VAL A 8 17.28 -2.00 -26.67
C VAL A 8 18.01 -2.85 -25.64
N ASP A 9 19.21 -2.41 -25.25
CA ASP A 9 19.90 -2.95 -24.08
C ASP A 9 18.93 -2.81 -22.91
N PRO A 10 18.52 -3.90 -22.22
CA PRO A 10 17.76 -3.73 -21.01
C PRO A 10 18.68 -3.03 -20.00
N ALA A 11 18.33 -1.78 -19.70
CA ALA A 11 18.71 -0.99 -18.53
C ALA A 11 20.09 -1.33 -17.95
N GLY A 12 21.08 -0.49 -18.27
CA GLY A 12 22.44 -0.59 -17.77
C GLY A 12 22.53 -0.92 -16.29
N ALA A 13 22.86 -2.18 -15.99
CA ALA A 13 23.48 -2.58 -14.74
C ALA A 13 24.97 -2.23 -14.86
N GLY A 14 25.29 -0.94 -14.70
CA GLY A 14 26.64 -0.41 -14.80
C GLY A 14 27.27 -0.16 -13.43
N ALA A 15 28.51 -0.64 -13.29
CA ALA A 15 29.55 -0.25 -12.33
C ALA A 15 29.56 -0.91 -10.93
N GLY A 16 30.60 -1.72 -10.72
CA GLY A 16 30.96 -2.40 -9.46
C GLY A 16 31.51 -1.47 -8.38
N GLY A 17 30.65 -0.59 -7.86
CA GLY A 17 30.79 -0.01 -6.53
C GLY A 17 30.32 -0.99 -5.45
N ALA A 18 30.67 -0.74 -4.19
CA ALA A 18 30.02 -1.45 -3.07
C ALA A 18 28.49 -1.28 -3.20
N PRO A 19 27.70 -2.34 -2.99
CA PRO A 19 26.26 -2.26 -3.20
C PRO A 19 25.66 -1.17 -2.31
N LEU A 20 24.88 -0.27 -2.91
CA LEU A 20 24.19 0.76 -2.16
C LEU A 20 23.18 0.10 -1.20
N PRO A 21 23.02 0.62 0.03
CA PRO A 21 22.12 0.03 1.02
C PRO A 21 20.68 0.06 0.50
N PRO A 22 19.84 -0.93 0.88
CA PRO A 22 18.46 -0.97 0.43
C PRO A 22 17.66 0.22 0.99
N PRO A 23 16.55 0.61 0.33
CA PRO A 23 15.64 1.59 0.89
C PRO A 23 14.95 1.01 2.14
N MET A 24 14.65 1.88 3.11
CA MET A 24 13.86 1.56 4.29
C MET A 24 12.42 2.02 4.08
N CYS A 25 11.44 1.21 4.44
CA CYS A 25 10.05 1.65 4.48
C CYS A 25 9.68 1.97 5.93
N ASN A 26 9.47 3.25 6.24
CA ASN A 26 9.27 3.73 7.61
C ASN A 26 7.89 3.34 8.16
N ASP A 27 6.94 3.09 7.26
CA ASP A 27 5.57 2.66 7.56
C ASP A 27 5.41 1.13 7.54
N ALA A 28 6.43 0.37 7.18
CA ALA A 28 6.37 -1.09 7.19
C ALA A 28 6.71 -1.65 8.57
N VAL A 29 5.90 -2.60 9.05
CA VAL A 29 6.10 -3.30 10.32
C VAL A 29 6.46 -4.75 10.00
N ASN A 30 7.65 -5.20 10.44
CA ASN A 30 8.15 -6.56 10.18
C ASN A 30 8.11 -6.97 8.69
N GLY A 31 8.44 -6.05 7.78
CA GLY A 31 8.42 -6.29 6.33
C GLY A 31 7.02 -6.32 5.71
N THR A 32 5.97 -5.99 6.47
CA THR A 32 4.60 -5.85 5.97
C THR A 32 4.19 -4.39 5.95
N LEU A 33 3.61 -3.95 4.83
CA LEU A 33 3.06 -2.61 4.66
C LEU A 33 1.52 -2.64 4.78
N PRO A 34 0.94 -2.25 5.92
CA PRO A 34 -0.50 -2.33 6.15
C PRO A 34 -1.24 -1.16 5.50
N LEU A 35 -1.74 -1.34 4.27
CA LEU A 35 -2.45 -0.25 3.55
C LEU A 35 -3.72 0.23 4.27
N GLY A 36 -4.34 -0.63 5.09
CA GLY A 36 -5.49 -0.28 5.92
C GLY A 36 -5.20 0.78 6.98
N GLU A 37 -3.99 0.77 7.56
CA GLU A 37 -3.60 1.70 8.62
C GLU A 37 -3.09 3.04 8.07
N LEU A 38 -2.49 3.01 6.88
CA LEU A 38 -1.95 4.20 6.22
C LEU A 38 -3.03 5.12 5.66
N GLY A 39 -4.18 4.55 5.28
CA GLY A 39 -5.25 5.29 4.61
C GLY A 39 -4.75 6.03 3.37
N MET A 40 -5.34 7.18 3.06
CA MET A 40 -4.99 7.96 1.86
C MET A 40 -3.63 8.65 1.93
N ARG A 41 -2.89 8.56 3.04
CA ARG A 41 -1.58 9.20 3.22
C ARG A 41 -0.52 8.61 2.31
N GLY A 42 -0.58 7.30 2.06
CA GLY A 42 0.49 6.55 1.41
C GLY A 42 1.57 6.11 2.39
N ALA A 43 2.77 5.80 1.89
CA ALA A 43 3.89 5.30 2.68
C ALA A 43 5.16 6.13 2.42
N CYS A 44 5.95 6.33 3.47
CA CYS A 44 7.24 6.98 3.42
C CYS A 44 8.37 5.94 3.30
N PHE A 45 9.25 6.17 2.34
CA PHE A 45 10.47 5.40 2.14
C PHE A 45 11.68 6.31 2.38
N SER A 46 12.66 5.80 3.11
CA SER A 46 13.91 6.51 3.39
C SER A 46 15.08 5.85 2.66
N VAL A 47 15.90 6.67 2.00
CA VAL A 47 17.20 6.28 1.45
C VAL A 47 18.28 6.96 2.28
N ALA A 48 19.16 6.17 2.89
CA ALA A 48 20.23 6.69 3.72
C ALA A 48 21.17 7.61 2.91
N ALA A 49 21.68 8.66 3.54
CA ALA A 49 22.71 9.50 2.93
C ALA A 49 23.90 8.63 2.47
N TYR A 50 24.33 8.82 1.22
CA TYR A 50 25.35 7.99 0.59
C TYR A 50 26.68 8.75 0.36
N PRO A 51 27.82 8.03 0.28
CA PRO A 51 29.10 8.66 0.02
C PRO A 51 29.12 9.43 -1.31
N GLY A 52 29.60 10.67 -1.27
CA GLY A 52 29.68 11.55 -2.44
C GLY A 52 28.34 12.10 -2.91
N MET A 53 27.31 12.05 -2.07
CA MET A 53 26.02 12.72 -2.30
C MET A 53 26.23 14.21 -2.56
N ARG A 54 25.59 14.71 -3.62
CA ARG A 54 25.68 16.12 -4.02
C ARG A 54 24.40 16.57 -4.71
N GLU A 55 24.24 17.87 -4.78
CA GLU A 55 23.16 18.49 -5.56
C GLU A 55 23.23 18.04 -7.02
N GLY A 56 22.06 17.75 -7.59
CA GLY A 56 21.87 17.30 -8.96
C GLY A 56 21.95 15.78 -9.13
N ASP A 57 22.29 15.02 -8.09
CA ASP A 57 22.09 13.58 -8.11
C ASP A 57 20.58 13.27 -8.23
N TYR A 58 20.27 12.16 -8.89
CA TYR A 58 18.90 11.73 -9.15
C TYR A 58 18.69 10.33 -8.60
N VAL A 59 17.65 10.14 -7.80
CA VAL A 59 17.31 8.85 -7.20
C VAL A 59 15.94 8.41 -7.71
N SER A 60 15.89 7.23 -8.33
CA SER A 60 14.65 6.61 -8.79
C SER A 60 14.34 5.38 -7.94
N LEU A 61 13.37 5.49 -7.04
CA LEU A 61 12.88 4.40 -6.20
C LEU A 61 11.91 3.54 -6.99
N ARG A 62 12.31 2.31 -7.29
CA ARG A 62 11.59 1.36 -8.13
C ARG A 62 10.83 0.36 -7.28
N PHE A 63 9.64 0.03 -7.76
CA PHE A 63 8.76 -0.99 -7.21
C PHE A 63 8.55 -2.02 -8.29
N ASP A 64 8.74 -3.28 -7.97
CA ASP A 64 8.36 -4.41 -8.81
C ASP A 64 7.37 -5.29 -8.07
N GLY A 65 6.10 -5.19 -8.47
CA GLY A 65 5.02 -6.09 -8.04
C GLY A 65 4.67 -7.14 -9.10
N GLY A 66 5.63 -7.49 -9.97
CA GLY A 66 5.43 -8.31 -11.17
C GLY A 66 4.77 -7.55 -12.33
N ALA A 67 4.21 -8.30 -13.29
CA ALA A 67 3.79 -7.84 -14.62
C ALA A 67 2.83 -6.62 -14.67
N SER A 68 2.13 -6.29 -13.59
CA SER A 68 1.18 -5.16 -13.52
C SER A 68 1.47 -4.18 -12.39
N GLY A 69 2.55 -4.39 -11.63
CA GLY A 69 2.86 -3.64 -10.41
C GLY A 69 4.18 -2.88 -10.49
N ALA A 70 4.82 -2.81 -11.66
CA ALA A 70 6.06 -2.06 -11.80
C ALA A 70 5.81 -0.55 -11.81
N GLY A 71 6.66 0.22 -11.12
CA GLY A 71 6.61 1.68 -11.12
C GLY A 71 7.83 2.30 -10.46
N ALA A 72 8.02 3.61 -10.61
CA ALA A 72 9.13 4.33 -9.99
C ALA A 72 8.72 5.70 -9.47
N ILE A 73 9.25 6.10 -8.31
CA ILE A 73 9.16 7.45 -7.76
C ILE A 73 10.53 8.09 -7.88
N ASP A 74 10.56 9.26 -8.49
CA ASP A 74 11.79 9.97 -8.76
C ASP A 74 12.02 11.09 -7.74
N PHE A 75 13.29 11.35 -7.44
CA PHE A 75 13.70 12.34 -6.46
C PHE A 75 14.99 13.03 -6.89
N ASP A 76 14.92 14.35 -7.04
CA ASP A 76 16.08 15.20 -7.30
C ASP A 76 16.74 15.60 -5.98
N VAL A 77 18.03 15.27 -5.83
CA VAL A 77 18.82 15.67 -4.67
C VAL A 77 19.18 17.15 -4.83
N THR A 78 18.60 18.00 -3.97
CA THR A 78 18.96 19.42 -3.88
C THR A 78 20.02 19.64 -2.80
N SER A 79 20.66 20.81 -2.77
CA SER A 79 21.70 21.12 -1.77
C SER A 79 21.20 20.99 -0.32
N ASN A 80 19.89 21.14 -0.09
CA ASN A 80 19.27 20.98 1.24
C ASN A 80 19.24 19.53 1.75
N TRP A 81 19.36 18.56 0.85
CA TRP A 81 19.33 17.13 1.15
C TRP A 81 20.72 16.51 1.27
N VAL A 82 21.77 17.22 0.84
CA VAL A 82 23.14 16.71 0.89
C VAL A 82 23.51 16.37 2.34
N GLY A 83 23.90 15.12 2.56
CA GLY A 83 24.26 14.59 3.89
C GLY A 83 23.06 14.23 4.78
N LYS A 84 21.85 14.20 4.24
CA LYS A 84 20.63 13.77 4.95
C LYS A 84 20.00 12.58 4.25
N ASP A 85 19.25 11.80 5.02
CA ASP A 85 18.43 10.73 4.48
C ASP A 85 17.32 11.32 3.61
N LEU A 86 17.11 10.75 2.43
CA LEU A 86 16.07 11.18 1.50
C LEU A 86 14.74 10.55 1.91
N GLU A 87 13.71 11.36 2.10
CA GLU A 87 12.36 10.90 2.39
C GLU A 87 11.48 10.98 1.14
N MET A 88 11.08 9.81 0.64
CA MET A 88 10.31 9.64 -0.59
C MET A 88 8.91 9.15 -0.27
N TRP A 89 7.91 9.99 -0.55
CA TRP A 89 6.51 9.64 -0.33
C TRP A 89 5.89 8.93 -1.52
N VAL A 90 5.44 7.70 -1.30
CA VAL A 90 4.71 6.92 -2.29
C VAL A 90 3.21 7.12 -2.06
N PRO A 91 2.50 7.73 -3.01
CA PRO A 91 1.09 8.06 -2.84
C PRO A 91 0.21 6.80 -2.85
N TRP A 92 -0.87 6.84 -2.07
CA TRP A 92 -1.77 5.71 -1.89
C TRP A 92 -2.28 5.05 -3.19
N PRO A 93 -2.65 5.79 -4.26
CA PRO A 93 -3.11 5.16 -5.50
C PRO A 93 -2.10 4.20 -6.12
N ARG A 94 -0.79 4.45 -5.95
CA ARG A 94 0.27 3.55 -6.42
C ARG A 94 0.43 2.34 -5.51
N LEU A 95 0.33 2.52 -4.20
CA LEU A 95 0.37 1.38 -3.26
C LEU A 95 -0.83 0.46 -3.44
N LYS A 96 -2.00 1.02 -3.79
CA LYS A 96 -3.21 0.24 -4.05
C LYS A 96 -3.04 -0.76 -5.21
N THR A 97 -2.29 -0.42 -6.26
CA THR A 97 -2.05 -1.35 -7.38
C THR A 97 -1.15 -2.52 -6.99
N LEU A 98 -0.42 -2.37 -5.88
CA LEU A 98 0.50 -3.34 -5.30
C LEU A 98 -0.14 -4.21 -4.19
N ALA A 99 -1.40 -3.95 -3.83
CA ALA A 99 -2.06 -4.61 -2.70
C ALA A 99 -2.15 -6.14 -2.85
N ALA A 100 -2.05 -6.85 -1.71
CA ALA A 100 -2.06 -8.31 -1.60
C ALA A 100 -0.94 -9.01 -2.38
N ARG A 101 0.25 -8.41 -2.43
CA ARG A 101 1.41 -8.94 -3.16
C ARG A 101 2.71 -8.72 -2.40
N ASN A 102 3.70 -9.55 -2.72
CA ASN A 102 5.09 -9.27 -2.40
C ASN A 102 5.65 -8.33 -3.47
N VAL A 103 6.22 -7.22 -3.02
CA VAL A 103 6.80 -6.19 -3.86
C VAL A 103 8.28 -6.09 -3.55
N THR A 104 9.10 -6.16 -4.59
CA THR A 104 10.52 -5.87 -4.48
C THR A 104 10.73 -4.37 -4.67
N VAL A 105 11.44 -3.73 -3.75
CA VAL A 105 11.72 -2.31 -3.76
C VAL A 105 13.23 -2.10 -3.76
N ASP A 106 13.72 -1.33 -4.71
CA ASP A 106 15.12 -0.93 -4.82
C ASP A 106 15.18 0.51 -5.33
N TYR A 107 16.36 1.13 -5.39
CA TYR A 107 16.52 2.40 -6.08
C TYR A 107 17.72 2.39 -7.00
N VAL A 108 17.66 3.26 -8.01
CA VAL A 108 18.79 3.57 -8.88
C VAL A 108 19.25 4.99 -8.58
N LEU A 109 20.51 5.14 -8.19
CA LEU A 109 21.19 6.41 -8.04
C LEU A 109 21.90 6.78 -9.33
N GLN A 110 21.52 7.88 -9.95
CA GLN A 110 22.26 8.48 -11.05
C GLN A 110 22.97 9.72 -10.53
N ARG A 111 24.30 9.65 -10.43
CA ARG A 111 25.10 10.80 -10.01
C ARG A 111 25.13 11.87 -11.10
N VAL A 112 25.10 13.14 -10.70
CA VAL A 112 25.17 14.25 -11.67
C VAL A 112 26.42 14.10 -12.55
N GLY A 113 26.27 14.19 -13.86
CA GLY A 113 27.38 14.13 -14.81
C GLY A 113 28.02 12.75 -15.03
N SER A 114 27.62 11.68 -14.32
CA SER A 114 28.13 10.32 -14.63
C SER A 114 27.40 9.70 -15.83
N GLY A 115 26.10 9.97 -15.97
CA GLY A 115 25.22 9.31 -16.95
C GLY A 115 25.01 7.82 -16.69
N VAL A 116 25.53 7.28 -15.59
CA VAL A 116 25.45 5.86 -15.21
C VAL A 116 24.62 5.75 -13.93
N GLY A 117 23.66 4.81 -13.94
CA GLY A 117 22.86 4.46 -12.77
C GLY A 117 23.51 3.36 -11.93
N GLU A 118 23.63 3.58 -10.63
CA GLU A 118 24.06 2.63 -9.62
C GLU A 118 22.83 2.06 -8.91
N ALA A 119 22.60 0.74 -9.01
CA ALA A 119 21.46 0.10 -8.36
C ALA A 119 21.77 -0.24 -6.88
N SER A 120 20.77 -0.08 -6.02
CA SER A 120 20.82 -0.54 -4.64
C SER A 120 20.57 -2.03 -4.51
N THR A 121 20.85 -2.55 -3.32
CA THR A 121 20.25 -3.82 -2.90
C THR A 121 18.74 -3.68 -2.82
N ALA A 122 18.00 -4.72 -3.19
CA ALA A 122 16.55 -4.72 -3.13
C ALA A 122 16.03 -5.29 -1.80
N VAL A 123 14.91 -4.75 -1.32
CA VAL A 123 14.14 -5.27 -0.18
C VAL A 123 12.80 -5.81 -0.66
N THR A 124 12.32 -6.91 -0.08
CA THR A 124 10.98 -7.43 -0.37
C THR A 124 10.03 -7.04 0.75
N LEU A 125 8.88 -6.46 0.38
CA LEU A 125 7.82 -6.06 1.29
C LEU A 125 6.53 -6.79 0.94
N ASN A 126 5.81 -7.27 1.94
CA ASN A 126 4.45 -7.76 1.78
C ASN A 126 3.47 -6.59 1.89
N VAL A 127 2.82 -6.22 0.80
CA VAL A 127 1.83 -5.14 0.80
C VAL A 127 0.47 -5.73 1.14
N GLU A 128 0.03 -5.50 2.38
CA GLU A 128 -1.23 -6.04 2.87
C GLU A 128 -2.40 -5.27 2.27
N ALA A 129 -3.36 -6.00 1.67
CA ALA A 129 -4.61 -5.40 1.26
C ALA A 129 -5.44 -5.00 2.49
N PHE A 130 -6.43 -4.13 2.27
CA PHE A 130 -7.42 -3.83 3.31
C PHE A 130 -8.02 -5.13 3.85
N PRO A 131 -8.14 -5.30 5.18
CA PRO A 131 -9.02 -6.32 5.70
C PRO A 131 -10.38 -6.03 5.09
N VAL A 132 -10.87 -6.94 4.24
CA VAL A 132 -12.23 -6.93 3.72
C VAL A 132 -13.15 -7.18 4.92
N GLY A 133 -13.40 -6.12 5.68
CA GLY A 133 -14.21 -6.15 6.88
C GLY A 133 -15.61 -6.63 6.53
N GLY A 134 -15.91 -7.86 6.97
CA GLY A 134 -17.23 -8.44 7.15
C GLY A 134 -18.26 -8.02 6.13
N ALA A 135 -18.43 -8.82 5.07
CA ALA A 135 -19.73 -8.92 4.44
C ALA A 135 -20.76 -9.03 5.56
N GLY A 136 -21.57 -7.99 5.73
CA GLY A 136 -22.66 -7.98 6.67
C GLY A 136 -23.54 -9.17 6.33
N ARG A 137 -23.35 -10.29 7.04
CA ARG A 137 -24.43 -11.22 7.30
C ARG A 137 -25.39 -10.44 8.20
N ARG A 138 -26.16 -9.54 7.57
CA ARG A 138 -27.53 -9.36 7.98
C ARG A 138 -28.13 -10.76 7.85
N ARG A 139 -28.09 -11.54 8.93
CA ARG A 139 -29.18 -12.46 9.18
C ARG A 139 -30.40 -11.55 9.08
N ARG A 140 -31.08 -11.61 7.94
CA ARG A 140 -32.52 -11.37 7.95
C ARG A 140 -32.99 -12.29 9.06
N SER A 141 -33.30 -11.71 10.22
CA SER A 141 -34.21 -12.34 11.16
C SER A 141 -35.39 -12.74 10.30
N ALA A 142 -35.42 -14.01 9.95
CA ALA A 142 -36.61 -14.62 9.43
C ALA A 142 -37.68 -14.37 10.49
N ASP A 143 -38.84 -13.92 10.03
CA ASP A 143 -40.14 -14.32 10.55
C ASP A 143 -40.09 -15.07 11.89
N GLU A 144 -40.21 -14.32 12.99
CA GLU A 144 -40.69 -14.90 14.25
C GLU A 144 -41.68 -13.92 14.89
N ASP A 145 -42.56 -13.38 14.03
CA ASP A 145 -43.93 -13.02 14.40
C ASP A 145 -44.74 -14.33 14.51
N ASP A 146 -44.42 -15.18 15.48
CA ASP A 146 -45.31 -16.25 15.92
C ASP A 146 -45.43 -16.12 17.43
N GLU A 147 -46.41 -15.34 17.88
CA GLU A 147 -46.88 -15.36 19.27
C GLU A 147 -47.78 -16.60 19.46
N PRO A 148 -47.36 -17.66 20.17
CA PRO A 148 -48.31 -18.56 20.79
C PRO A 148 -48.66 -18.04 22.19
N ARG A 149 -49.54 -17.02 22.27
CA ARG A 149 -50.26 -16.76 23.53
C ARG A 149 -51.44 -17.71 23.66
N VAL A 150 -51.17 -18.93 24.13
CA VAL A 150 -52.21 -19.80 24.70
C VAL A 150 -51.73 -20.40 26.01
N ARG A 151 -52.12 -19.79 27.15
CA ARG A 151 -52.44 -20.53 28.38
C ARG A 151 -53.20 -19.69 29.41
N GLY A 152 -54.46 -20.08 29.66
CA GLY A 152 -55.25 -19.82 30.88
C GLY A 152 -55.63 -18.35 31.11
N GLU A 153 -56.78 -17.97 31.63
CA GLU A 153 -57.65 -18.67 32.55
C GLU A 153 -59.01 -17.98 32.52
N ARG A 154 -60.05 -18.80 32.60
CA ARG A 154 -61.45 -18.38 32.66
C ARG A 154 -61.68 -17.56 33.92
N LYS A 155 -62.33 -16.40 33.79
CA LYS A 155 -63.20 -15.87 34.84
C LYS A 155 -64.35 -15.11 34.21
N ASP A 156 -65.44 -15.85 34.04
CA ASP A 156 -66.80 -15.34 33.98
C ASP A 156 -67.04 -14.34 35.11
N PHE A 157 -67.30 -13.07 34.77
CA PHE A 157 -68.02 -12.18 35.67
C PHE A 157 -69.04 -11.36 34.87
N ARG A 158 -70.22 -11.97 34.74
CA ARG A 158 -71.56 -11.38 34.59
C ARG A 158 -71.60 -9.88 34.22
N ASN A 159 -71.87 -9.61 32.95
CA ASN A 159 -72.63 -8.44 32.53
C ASN A 159 -74.05 -8.56 33.11
N ARG A 160 -74.33 -7.85 34.21
CA ARG A 160 -75.70 -7.43 34.56
C ARG A 160 -75.89 -5.99 34.11
N THR A 161 -76.55 -5.88 32.97
CA THR A 161 -77.56 -4.88 32.58
C THR A 161 -77.74 -3.70 33.54
N ARG A 162 -77.39 -2.49 33.07
CA ARG A 162 -77.95 -1.24 33.57
C ARG A 162 -78.62 -0.45 32.43
N TRP A 163 -79.94 -0.62 32.33
CA TRP A 163 -81.02 0.32 31.98
C TRP A 163 -80.85 1.36 30.84
N GLN A 164 -81.55 1.08 29.73
CA GLN A 164 -82.46 1.97 28.97
C GLN A 164 -83.67 1.04 28.69
N SER A 165 -84.95 1.30 28.98
CA SER A 165 -85.76 2.43 29.45
C SER A 165 -86.86 1.90 30.37
#